data_AF-A0A645FGY2-F1
#
_entry.id   AF-A0A645FGY2-F1
#
_cell.length_a   1.000
_cell.length_b   1.000
_cell.length_c   1.000
_cell.angle_alpha   90.00
_cell.angle_beta   90.00
_cell.angle_gamma   90.00
#
_symmetry.space_group_name_H-M   'P 1'
#
loop_
_entity.id
_entity.type
_entity.pdbx_description
1 polymer ?
#
loop_
_entity_poly.entity_id
_entity_poly.type
_entity_poly.pdbx_seq_one_letter_code
_entity_poly.pdbx_strand_id
1 'polypeptide(L)'
;MARDIQLLDYRNPTLESCEIHSMSMEFFAWPWAEGFFGNDTKKFYYSHLEGALTFIPYGTMVDHFQHIVYQQPELTPDQRHAEWKKLERLYRPWMKIADLPFYGDGKGWQRQQHIYNSPFYYIDYCLAQAVALQFWSGMQLDRQKTWMNYLALVKKAGTMTFTQLVETAGLESPFGDSGLARVAEVANNFLSAFDKSQIK
;
A
#
# COMPACT_ATOMS: atom_id res chain seq x y z
N MET A 1 5.83 -2.71 25.00
CA MET A 1 6.52 -3.50 23.95
C MET A 1 7.61 -2.65 23.32
N ALA A 2 7.35 -1.80 22.32
CA ALA A 2 8.39 -0.90 21.80
C ALA A 2 8.87 0.16 22.82
N ARG A 3 7.96 0.69 23.65
CA ARG A 3 8.27 1.69 24.69
C ARG A 3 9.30 1.23 25.73
N ASP A 4 9.40 -0.09 25.93
CA ASP A 4 10.28 -0.70 26.93
C ASP A 4 11.66 -1.02 26.36
N ILE A 5 11.88 -0.81 25.06
CA ILE A 5 13.18 -0.97 24.40
C ILE A 5 14.09 0.19 24.83
N GLN A 6 15.25 -0.17 25.39
CA GLN A 6 16.24 0.78 25.90
C GLN A 6 16.90 1.59 24.78
N LEU A 7 17.28 0.93 23.68
CA LEU A 7 17.84 1.60 22.51
C LEU A 7 16.74 2.33 21.73
N LEU A 8 16.83 3.65 21.68
CA LEU A 8 15.79 4.51 21.11
C LEU A 8 15.55 4.22 19.63
N ASP A 9 16.61 3.97 18.86
CA ASP A 9 16.54 3.70 17.43
C ASP A 9 15.78 2.40 17.10
N TYR A 10 15.63 1.50 18.07
CA TYR A 10 14.87 0.26 17.90
C TYR A 10 13.39 0.39 18.28
N ARG A 11 12.95 1.58 18.72
CA ARG A 11 11.54 1.78 19.07
C ARG A 11 10.64 1.86 17.85
N ASN A 12 11.16 2.37 16.74
CA ASN A 12 10.48 2.38 15.45
C ASN A 12 11.35 1.65 14.43
N PRO A 13 10.78 0.80 13.58
CA PRO A 13 11.51 0.27 12.44
C PRO A 13 11.67 1.33 11.36
N THR A 14 12.29 0.96 10.24
CA THR A 14 12.30 1.77 9.00
C THR A 14 10.88 2.01 8.48
N LEU A 15 10.72 2.99 7.60
CA LEU A 15 9.40 3.53 7.24
C LEU A 15 8.49 2.51 6.56
N GLU A 16 9.02 1.68 5.67
CA GLU A 16 8.32 0.56 5.04
C GLU A 16 7.78 -0.45 6.06
N SER A 17 8.48 -0.63 7.18
CA SER A 17 8.02 -1.48 8.27
C SER A 17 7.00 -0.78 9.17
N CYS A 18 7.14 0.53 9.36
CA CYS A 18 6.16 1.34 10.06
C CYS A 18 4.80 1.27 9.33
N GLU A 19 4.82 1.35 8.00
CA GLU A 19 3.62 1.27 7.19
C GLU A 19 2.94 -0.11 7.22
N ILE A 20 3.67 -1.20 7.54
CA ILE A 20 3.02 -2.50 7.80
C ILE A 20 2.02 -2.34 8.95
N HIS A 21 2.38 -1.59 10.01
CA HIS A 21 1.53 -1.42 11.18
C HIS A 21 0.24 -0.65 10.86
N SER A 22 0.36 0.50 10.18
CA SER A 22 -0.78 1.35 9.80
C SER A 22 -1.70 0.61 8.84
N MET A 23 -1.18 0.16 7.69
CA MET A 23 -1.98 -0.40 6.61
C MET A 23 -2.60 -1.75 6.98
N SER A 24 -1.92 -2.57 7.78
CA SER A 24 -2.52 -3.82 8.27
C SER A 24 -3.65 -3.56 9.26
N MET A 25 -3.53 -2.50 10.08
CA MET A 25 -4.56 -2.14 11.05
C MET A 25 -5.87 -1.72 10.37
N GLU A 26 -5.79 -1.08 9.19
CA GLU A 26 -6.97 -0.74 8.38
C GLU A 26 -7.82 -1.98 8.09
N PHE A 27 -7.19 -3.11 7.75
CA PHE A 27 -7.89 -4.39 7.56
C PHE A 27 -8.31 -5.05 8.87
N PHE A 28 -7.46 -5.06 9.90
CA PHE A 28 -7.83 -5.65 11.20
C PHE A 28 -9.06 -4.97 11.80
N ALA A 29 -9.28 -3.69 11.51
CA ALA A 29 -10.42 -2.91 11.96
C ALA A 29 -11.75 -3.25 11.25
N TRP A 30 -11.73 -4.01 10.15
CA TRP A 30 -12.94 -4.33 9.36
C TRP A 30 -14.13 -4.85 10.18
N PRO A 31 -13.99 -5.75 11.17
CA PRO A 31 -15.14 -6.24 11.94
C PRO A 31 -15.93 -5.15 12.67
N TRP A 32 -15.35 -3.97 12.87
CA TRP A 32 -16.00 -2.82 13.50
C TRP A 32 -16.52 -1.78 12.49
N ALA A 33 -16.34 -2.01 11.19
CA ALA A 33 -16.76 -1.09 10.13
C ALA A 33 -18.27 -0.82 10.14
N GLU A 34 -19.09 -1.79 10.58
CA GLU A 34 -20.55 -1.59 10.70
C GLU A 34 -20.93 -0.45 11.65
N GLY A 35 -20.14 -0.22 12.70
CA GLY A 35 -20.36 0.91 13.61
C GLY A 35 -20.13 2.27 12.95
N PHE A 36 -19.37 2.33 11.85
CA PHE A 36 -19.06 3.56 11.13
C PHE A 36 -19.95 3.75 9.89
N PHE A 37 -20.22 2.67 9.17
CA PHE A 37 -20.86 2.72 7.84
C PHE A 37 -22.28 2.16 7.81
N GLY A 38 -22.73 1.42 8.83
CA GLY A 38 -24.06 0.82 8.89
C GLY A 38 -24.37 -0.01 7.63
N ASN A 39 -25.41 0.37 6.89
CA ASN A 39 -25.81 -0.31 5.66
C ASN A 39 -24.76 -0.25 4.54
N ASP A 40 -23.86 0.73 4.56
CA ASP A 40 -22.81 0.90 3.56
C ASP A 40 -21.53 0.11 3.87
N THR A 41 -21.53 -0.73 4.90
CA THR A 41 -20.35 -1.53 5.30
C THR A 41 -19.80 -2.40 4.18
N LYS A 42 -20.67 -3.00 3.37
CA LYS A 42 -20.22 -3.78 2.20
C LYS A 42 -19.59 -2.90 1.13
N LYS A 43 -20.09 -1.67 0.92
CA LYS A 43 -19.49 -0.69 0.01
C LYS A 43 -18.10 -0.30 0.48
N PHE A 44 -17.94 -0.10 1.79
CA PHE A 44 -16.65 0.16 2.39
C PHE A 44 -15.66 -0.98 2.15
N TYR A 45 -16.01 -2.25 2.44
CA TYR A 45 -15.09 -3.38 2.21
C TYR A 45 -14.64 -3.48 0.75
N TYR A 46 -15.57 -3.30 -0.19
CA TYR A 46 -15.28 -3.32 -1.62
C TYR A 46 -14.32 -2.18 -1.99
N SER A 47 -14.70 -0.94 -1.67
CA SER A 47 -13.92 0.26 -2.04
C SER A 47 -12.55 0.29 -1.36
N HIS A 48 -12.46 -0.17 -0.11
CA HIS A 48 -11.21 -0.24 0.63
C HIS A 48 -10.23 -1.24 0.01
N LEU A 49 -10.69 -2.46 -0.31
CA LEU A 49 -9.84 -3.47 -0.93
C LEU A 49 -9.45 -3.10 -2.37
N GLU A 50 -10.40 -2.60 -3.16
CA GLU A 50 -10.12 -2.06 -4.50
C GLU A 50 -9.09 -0.93 -4.43
N GLY A 51 -9.27 0.02 -3.50
CA GLY A 51 -8.34 1.12 -3.26
C GLY A 51 -6.94 0.63 -2.91
N ALA A 52 -6.82 -0.31 -1.99
CA ALA A 52 -5.55 -0.92 -1.60
C ALA A 52 -4.81 -1.58 -2.79
N LEU A 53 -5.54 -2.29 -3.66
CA LEU A 53 -4.97 -2.96 -4.83
C LEU A 53 -4.55 -1.95 -5.91
N THR A 54 -5.42 -0.97 -6.21
CA THR A 54 -5.18 0.03 -7.24
C THR A 54 -4.19 1.11 -6.81
N PHE A 55 -3.92 1.24 -5.51
CA PHE A 55 -2.87 2.07 -4.97
C PHE A 55 -1.47 1.58 -5.35
N ILE A 56 -1.21 0.27 -5.34
CA ILE A 56 0.12 -0.30 -5.65
C ILE A 56 0.68 0.22 -6.98
N PRO A 57 -0.02 0.13 -8.13
CA PRO A 57 0.51 0.67 -9.38
C PRO A 57 0.71 2.19 -9.34
N TYR A 58 -0.13 2.95 -8.62
CA TYR A 58 0.08 4.39 -8.43
C TYR A 58 1.34 4.68 -7.61
N GLY A 59 1.55 3.96 -6.51
CA GLY A 59 2.71 4.19 -5.64
C GLY A 59 4.02 3.81 -6.31
N THR A 60 4.05 2.70 -7.04
CA THR A 60 5.21 2.30 -7.85
C THR A 60 5.49 3.30 -8.97
N MET A 61 4.45 3.87 -9.58
CA MET A 61 4.58 4.94 -10.58
C MET A 61 5.23 6.21 -10.00
N VAL A 62 4.85 6.61 -8.78
CA VAL A 62 5.45 7.75 -8.06
C VAL A 62 6.92 7.51 -7.77
N ASP A 63 7.29 6.31 -7.32
CA ASP A 63 8.68 5.95 -7.05
C ASP A 63 9.53 5.97 -8.34
N HIS A 64 9.05 5.32 -9.41
CA HIS A 64 9.71 5.34 -10.71
C HIS A 64 9.90 6.78 -11.23
N PHE A 65 8.89 7.63 -11.07
CA PHE A 65 9.02 9.06 -11.42
C PHE A 65 10.16 9.75 -10.65
N GLN A 66 10.28 9.50 -9.34
CA GLN A 66 11.37 10.06 -8.55
C GLN A 66 12.74 9.57 -9.05
N HIS A 67 12.88 8.28 -9.33
CA HIS A 67 14.12 7.75 -9.91
C HIS A 67 14.53 8.48 -11.19
N ILE A 68 13.59 8.74 -12.11
CA ILE A 68 13.86 9.51 -13.34
C ILE A 68 14.35 10.92 -13.00
N VAL A 69 13.66 11.64 -12.11
CA VAL A 69 13.99 13.01 -11.75
C VAL A 69 15.38 13.11 -11.10
N TYR A 70 15.74 12.18 -10.21
CA TYR A 70 17.04 12.19 -9.53
C TYR A 70 18.18 11.66 -10.41
N GLN A 71 17.90 10.84 -11.42
CA GLN A 71 18.89 10.40 -12.42
C GLN A 71 19.14 11.46 -13.51
N GLN A 72 18.17 12.33 -13.78
CA GLN A 72 18.24 13.39 -14.79
C GLN A 72 17.90 14.75 -14.15
N PRO A 73 18.80 15.30 -13.30
CA PRO A 73 18.52 16.52 -12.54
C PRO A 73 18.25 17.76 -13.43
N GLU A 74 18.74 17.74 -14.67
CA GLU A 74 18.59 18.80 -15.68
C GLU A 74 17.19 18.88 -16.32
N LEU A 75 16.31 17.90 -16.08
CA LEU A 75 14.95 17.92 -16.62
C LEU A 75 14.22 19.21 -16.24
N THR A 76 13.75 19.92 -17.27
CA THR A 76 12.86 21.08 -17.12
C THR A 76 11.51 20.66 -16.53
N PRO A 77 10.74 21.59 -15.94
CA PRO A 77 9.40 21.28 -15.44
C PRO A 77 8.50 20.60 -16.48
N ASP A 78 8.51 21.06 -17.73
CA ASP A 78 7.70 20.48 -18.81
C ASP A 78 8.14 19.05 -19.16
N GLN A 79 9.45 18.78 -19.15
CA GLN A 79 9.95 17.41 -19.37
C GLN A 79 9.54 16.48 -18.23
N ARG A 80 9.56 16.95 -16.97
CA ARG A 80 9.05 16.16 -15.83
C ARG A 80 7.56 15.84 -15.98
N HIS A 81 6.76 16.78 -16.46
CA HIS A 81 5.35 16.56 -16.75
C HIS A 81 5.14 15.53 -17.87
N ALA A 82 5.98 15.57 -18.90
CA ALA A 82 5.96 14.59 -19.99
C ALA A 82 6.31 13.18 -19.49
N GLU A 83 7.31 13.02 -18.63
CA GLU A 83 7.66 11.73 -18.01
C GLU A 83 6.53 11.19 -17.14
N TRP A 84 5.92 12.03 -16.29
CA TRP A 84 4.75 11.63 -15.51
C TRP A 84 3.61 11.13 -16.40
N LYS A 85 3.32 11.81 -17.51
CA LYS A 85 2.28 11.41 -18.47
C LYS A 85 2.58 10.08 -19.18
N LYS A 86 3.85 9.72 -19.38
CA LYS A 86 4.24 8.40 -19.89
C LYS A 86 3.99 7.32 -18.82
N LEU A 87 4.40 7.58 -17.58
CA LEU A 87 4.24 6.66 -16.46
C LEU A 87 2.77 6.41 -16.11
N GLU A 88 1.92 7.43 -16.18
CA GLU A 88 0.46 7.29 -16.03
C GLU A 88 -0.13 6.25 -16.98
N ARG A 89 0.30 6.28 -18.25
CA ARG A 89 -0.17 5.32 -19.26
C ARG A 89 0.38 3.92 -19.03
N LEU A 90 1.58 3.80 -18.48
CA LEU A 90 2.22 2.53 -18.19
C LEU A 90 1.58 1.82 -17.00
N TYR A 91 1.47 2.53 -15.86
CA TYR A 91 1.04 1.92 -14.61
C TYR A 91 -0.48 1.94 -14.41
N ARG A 92 -1.18 2.93 -15.00
CA ARG A 92 -2.63 3.14 -14.80
C ARG A 92 -3.36 3.33 -16.14
N PRO A 93 -3.24 2.40 -17.10
CA PRO A 93 -3.83 2.54 -18.44
C PRO A 93 -5.36 2.69 -18.45
N TRP A 94 -6.05 2.29 -17.38
CA TRP A 94 -7.49 2.44 -17.23
C TRP A 94 -7.94 3.88 -16.90
N MET A 95 -7.02 4.76 -16.47
CA MET A 95 -7.36 6.12 -16.06
C MET A 95 -7.65 7.02 -17.26
N LYS A 96 -8.87 7.55 -17.34
CA LYS A 96 -9.31 8.47 -18.41
C LYS A 96 -9.14 9.93 -18.00
N ILE A 97 -7.88 10.36 -17.85
CA ILE A 97 -7.53 11.70 -17.34
C ILE A 97 -7.00 12.65 -18.43
N ALA A 98 -6.87 12.18 -19.68
CA ALA A 98 -6.22 12.94 -20.75
C ALA A 98 -6.92 14.27 -21.09
N ASP A 99 -8.25 14.31 -20.98
CA ASP A 99 -9.07 15.48 -21.29
C ASP A 99 -9.29 16.38 -20.07
N LEU A 100 -8.81 15.99 -18.88
CA LEU A 100 -8.91 16.80 -17.69
C LEU A 100 -7.77 17.81 -17.67
N PRO A 101 -8.04 19.13 -17.62
CA PRO A 101 -7.01 20.13 -17.41
C PRO A 101 -6.16 19.77 -16.18
N PHE A 102 -4.87 20.15 -16.19
CA PHE A 102 -3.89 19.79 -15.16
C PHE A 102 -3.46 18.31 -15.16
N TYR A 103 -4.39 17.37 -15.02
CA TYR A 103 -4.06 15.94 -15.00
C TYR A 103 -3.60 15.43 -16.36
N GLY A 104 -4.29 15.83 -17.43
CA GLY A 104 -3.94 15.52 -18.82
C GLY A 104 -2.61 16.14 -19.27
N ASP A 105 -2.19 17.22 -18.60
CA ASP A 105 -0.90 17.87 -18.80
C ASP A 105 0.25 17.18 -18.06
N GLY A 106 -0.02 16.12 -17.29
CA GLY A 106 1.01 15.44 -16.51
C GLY A 106 1.42 16.16 -15.21
N LYS A 107 0.58 17.07 -14.69
CA LYS A 107 0.84 17.83 -13.46
C LYS A 107 0.35 17.12 -12.19
N GLY A 108 -0.27 15.95 -12.33
CA GLY A 108 -0.91 15.21 -11.24
C GLY A 108 0.00 14.88 -10.05
N TRP A 109 1.31 14.71 -10.28
CA TRP A 109 2.29 14.46 -9.21
C TRP A 109 2.48 15.62 -8.25
N GLN A 110 2.18 16.85 -8.67
CA GLN A 110 2.41 18.04 -7.84
C GLN A 110 1.54 18.08 -6.59
N ARG A 111 0.42 17.34 -6.56
CA ARG A 111 -0.42 17.19 -5.36
C ARG A 111 0.16 16.22 -4.33
N GLN A 112 1.17 15.44 -4.71
CA GLN A 112 1.75 14.40 -3.87
C GLN A 112 2.84 14.99 -2.98
N GLN A 113 2.47 15.40 -1.76
CA GLN A 113 3.36 16.09 -0.82
C GLN A 113 4.66 15.32 -0.53
N HIS A 114 4.59 13.98 -0.50
CA HIS A 114 5.74 13.10 -0.23
C HIS A 114 6.90 13.31 -1.21
N ILE A 115 6.62 13.63 -2.49
CA ILE A 115 7.66 13.90 -3.49
C ILE A 115 8.52 15.10 -3.09
N TYR A 116 7.92 16.08 -2.41
CA TYR A 116 8.59 17.31 -1.98
C TYR A 116 9.23 17.17 -0.59
N ASN A 117 8.54 16.50 0.34
CA ASN A 117 8.93 16.50 1.74
C ASN A 117 9.79 15.30 2.15
N SER A 118 9.68 14.17 1.44
CA SER A 118 10.32 12.91 1.82
C SER A 118 10.60 12.07 0.57
N PRO A 119 11.64 12.43 -0.22
CA PRO A 119 11.96 11.73 -1.45
C PRO A 119 12.13 10.22 -1.24
N PHE A 120 11.68 9.44 -2.22
CA PHE A 120 11.72 7.97 -2.24
C PHE A 120 10.90 7.23 -1.17
N TYR A 121 10.26 7.91 -0.22
CA TYR A 121 9.41 7.27 0.79
C TYR A 121 8.12 6.64 0.22
N TYR A 122 7.76 6.93 -1.04
CA TYR A 122 6.46 6.46 -1.55
C TYR A 122 6.41 4.96 -1.87
N ILE A 123 7.58 4.34 -2.12
CA ILE A 123 7.66 2.89 -2.37
C ILE A 123 7.39 2.07 -1.10
N ASP A 124 7.70 2.63 0.06
CA ASP A 124 7.47 2.06 1.39
C ASP A 124 6.00 1.66 1.57
N TYR A 125 5.07 2.52 1.13
CA TYR A 125 3.65 2.21 1.13
C TYR A 125 3.30 1.01 0.25
N CYS A 126 3.93 0.86 -0.93
CA CYS A 126 3.66 -0.30 -1.79
C CYS A 126 4.17 -1.61 -1.17
N LEU A 127 5.37 -1.58 -0.59
CA LEU A 127 5.95 -2.73 0.11
C LEU A 127 5.10 -3.11 1.32
N ALA A 128 4.69 -2.14 2.13
CA ALA A 128 3.80 -2.35 3.25
C ALA A 128 2.40 -2.82 2.84
N GLN A 129 1.82 -2.24 1.78
CA GLN A 129 0.51 -2.65 1.26
C GLN A 129 0.52 -4.11 0.82
N ALA A 130 1.60 -4.58 0.19
CA ALA A 130 1.76 -5.98 -0.18
C ALA A 130 1.74 -6.90 1.06
N VAL A 131 2.38 -6.50 2.15
CA VAL A 131 2.36 -7.25 3.43
C VAL A 131 0.99 -7.15 4.11
N ALA A 132 0.38 -5.97 4.15
CA ALA A 132 -0.95 -5.75 4.71
C ALA A 132 -2.03 -6.58 4.00
N LEU A 133 -1.93 -6.72 2.67
CA LEU A 133 -2.82 -7.57 1.90
C LEU A 133 -2.60 -9.07 2.19
N GLN A 134 -1.37 -9.50 2.53
CA GLN A 134 -1.15 -10.87 3.02
C GLN A 134 -1.81 -11.09 4.38
N PHE A 135 -1.75 -10.11 5.30
CA PHE A 135 -2.52 -10.17 6.55
C PHE A 135 -4.03 -10.23 6.26
N TRP A 136 -4.56 -9.35 5.41
CA TRP A 136 -5.96 -9.37 5.01
C TRP A 136 -6.40 -10.73 4.45
N SER A 137 -5.61 -11.32 3.55
CA SER A 137 -5.84 -12.64 2.99
C SER A 137 -5.82 -13.73 4.07
N GLY A 138 -4.86 -13.67 5.00
CA GLY A 138 -4.80 -14.58 6.15
C GLY A 138 -6.02 -14.49 7.06
N MET A 139 -6.55 -13.27 7.26
CA MET A 139 -7.76 -13.05 8.07
C MET A 139 -9.01 -13.70 7.47
N GLN A 140 -9.07 -13.90 6.15
CA GLN A 140 -10.18 -14.62 5.51
C GLN A 140 -10.17 -16.12 5.85
N LEU A 141 -9.03 -16.65 6.30
CA LEU A 141 -8.85 -18.07 6.65
C LEU A 141 -8.90 -18.29 8.16
N ASP A 142 -8.08 -17.54 8.92
CA ASP A 142 -7.98 -17.66 10.37
C ASP A 142 -7.55 -16.32 10.98
N ARG A 143 -8.55 -15.48 11.29
CA ARG A 143 -8.32 -14.15 11.87
C ARG A 143 -7.55 -14.19 13.19
N GLN A 144 -7.80 -15.19 14.05
CA GLN A 144 -7.15 -15.27 15.36
C GLN A 144 -5.66 -15.54 15.20
N LYS A 145 -5.30 -16.54 14.37
CA LYS A 145 -3.91 -16.84 14.05
C LYS A 145 -3.22 -15.67 13.38
N THR A 146 -3.87 -15.03 12.41
CA THR A 146 -3.30 -13.88 11.69
C THR A 146 -3.05 -12.69 12.62
N TRP A 147 -3.93 -12.43 13.59
CA TRP A 147 -3.70 -11.43 14.62
C TRP A 147 -2.49 -11.77 15.51
N MET A 148 -2.33 -13.04 15.89
CA MET A 148 -1.16 -13.48 16.66
C MET A 148 0.15 -13.31 15.88
N ASN A 149 0.14 -13.58 14.57
CA ASN A 149 1.27 -13.31 13.68
C ASN A 149 1.61 -11.81 13.62
N TYR A 150 0.60 -10.94 13.49
CA TYR A 150 0.79 -9.49 13.53
C TYR A 150 1.42 -9.04 14.86
N LEU A 151 0.92 -9.54 15.99
CA LEU A 151 1.50 -9.23 17.30
C LEU A 151 2.95 -9.71 17.45
N ALA A 152 3.32 -10.83 16.82
CA ALA A 152 4.70 -11.31 16.81
C ALA A 152 5.64 -10.32 16.11
N LEU A 153 5.21 -9.75 14.99
CA LEU A 153 5.91 -8.68 14.28
C LEU A 153 5.98 -7.40 15.12
N VAL A 154 4.87 -6.93 15.68
CA VAL A 154 4.83 -5.68 16.49
C VAL A 154 5.76 -5.74 17.70
N LYS A 155 5.93 -6.92 18.30
CA LYS A 155 6.86 -7.14 19.43
C LYS A 155 8.32 -6.90 19.08
N LYS A 156 8.70 -7.00 17.81
CA LYS A 156 10.08 -6.78 17.34
C LYS A 156 10.42 -5.32 17.13
N ALA A 157 9.43 -4.44 16.91
CA ALA A 157 9.67 -3.02 16.65
C ALA A 157 10.81 -2.82 15.62
N GLY A 158 11.74 -1.90 15.87
CA GLY A 158 12.92 -1.65 15.03
C GLY A 158 14.13 -2.54 15.30
N THR A 159 13.97 -3.70 15.96
CA THR A 159 15.10 -4.61 16.27
C THR A 159 15.51 -5.53 15.11
N MET A 160 14.76 -5.52 14.01
CA MET A 160 14.94 -6.40 12.86
C MET A 160 14.78 -5.61 11.56
N THR A 161 15.38 -6.10 10.48
CA THR A 161 15.17 -5.54 9.14
C THR A 161 13.74 -5.81 8.67
N PHE A 162 13.27 -5.07 7.65
CA PHE A 162 11.95 -5.28 7.05
C PHE A 162 11.69 -6.74 6.67
N THR A 163 12.62 -7.39 5.97
CA THR A 163 12.45 -8.79 5.55
C THR A 163 12.38 -9.75 6.74
N GLN A 164 13.17 -9.52 7.79
CA GLN A 164 13.12 -10.31 9.04
C GLN A 164 11.81 -10.09 9.82
N LEU A 165 11.27 -8.87 9.80
CA LEU A 165 9.96 -8.56 10.40
C LEU A 165 8.82 -9.29 9.67
N VAL A 166 8.83 -9.25 8.34
CA VAL A 166 7.87 -9.97 7.49
C VAL A 166 7.95 -11.48 7.74
N GLU A 167 9.16 -12.04 7.79
CA GLU A 167 9.40 -13.45 8.11
C GLU A 167 8.90 -13.82 9.52
N THR A 168 9.10 -12.94 10.50
CA THR A 168 8.60 -13.14 11.88
C THR A 168 7.06 -13.26 11.93
N ALA A 169 6.35 -12.60 11.03
CA ALA A 169 4.89 -12.75 10.89
C ALA A 169 4.47 -14.02 10.13
N GLY A 170 5.43 -14.84 9.67
CA GLY A 170 5.18 -15.99 8.81
C GLY A 170 4.64 -15.59 7.43
N LEU A 171 5.02 -14.40 6.95
CA LEU A 171 4.61 -13.85 5.67
C LEU A 171 5.75 -13.93 4.65
N GLU A 172 5.39 -13.84 3.37
CA GLU A 172 6.34 -13.87 2.28
C GLU A 172 6.87 -12.46 1.99
N SER A 173 8.16 -12.38 1.67
CA SER A 173 8.79 -11.12 1.27
C SER A 173 8.12 -10.56 0.00
N PRO A 174 7.78 -9.26 -0.06
CA PRO A 174 7.23 -8.65 -1.27
C PRO A 174 8.24 -8.48 -2.40
N PHE A 175 9.51 -8.84 -2.18
CA PHE A 175 10.55 -8.87 -3.21
C PHE A 175 10.59 -10.19 -4.01
N GLY A 176 9.80 -11.19 -3.63
CA GLY A 176 9.68 -12.46 -4.35
C GLY A 176 8.42 -12.54 -5.21
N ASP A 177 8.36 -13.54 -6.10
CA ASP A 177 7.27 -13.67 -7.08
C ASP A 177 5.95 -14.22 -6.51
N SER A 178 5.98 -14.89 -5.35
CA SER A 178 4.83 -15.65 -4.84
C SER A 178 3.89 -14.87 -3.91
N GLY A 179 4.42 -13.91 -3.13
CA GLY A 179 3.67 -13.27 -2.05
C GLY A 179 2.41 -12.52 -2.53
N LEU A 180 2.51 -11.84 -3.67
CA LEU A 180 1.38 -11.13 -4.27
C LEU A 180 0.46 -12.02 -5.10
N ALA A 181 0.94 -13.15 -5.63
CA ALA A 181 0.13 -14.05 -6.45
C ALA A 181 -1.04 -14.63 -5.65
N ARG A 182 -0.77 -15.11 -4.43
CA ARG A 182 -1.81 -15.62 -3.52
C ARG A 182 -2.80 -14.53 -3.12
N VAL A 183 -2.29 -13.33 -2.82
CA VAL A 183 -3.13 -12.17 -2.49
C VAL A 183 -4.07 -11.84 -3.64
N ALA A 184 -3.57 -11.81 -4.87
CA ALA A 184 -4.37 -11.51 -6.06
C ALA A 184 -5.49 -12.54 -6.26
N GLU A 185 -5.22 -13.83 -6.05
CA GLU A 185 -6.24 -14.88 -6.12
C GLU A 185 -7.36 -14.67 -5.09
N VAL A 186 -6.99 -14.47 -3.82
CA VAL A 186 -7.96 -14.26 -2.73
C VAL A 186 -8.75 -12.97 -2.95
N ALA A 187 -8.10 -11.89 -3.37
CA ALA A 187 -8.73 -10.62 -3.71
C ALA A 187 -9.72 -10.77 -4.87
N ASN A 188 -9.34 -11.48 -5.93
CA ASN A 188 -10.22 -11.71 -7.07
C ASN A 188 -11.47 -12.50 -6.67
N ASN A 189 -11.32 -13.56 -5.87
CA ASN A 189 -12.45 -14.34 -5.36
C ASN A 189 -13.35 -13.50 -4.45
N PHE A 190 -12.76 -12.72 -3.55
CA PHE A 190 -13.49 -11.85 -2.63
C PHE A 190 -14.30 -10.80 -3.40
N LEU A 191 -13.66 -10.05 -4.30
CA LEU A 191 -14.32 -8.98 -5.07
C LEU A 191 -15.35 -9.52 -6.06
N SER A 192 -15.13 -10.69 -6.65
CA SER A 192 -16.07 -11.32 -7.58
C SER A 192 -17.33 -11.84 -6.89
N ALA A 193 -17.27 -12.11 -5.59
CA ALA A 193 -18.42 -12.54 -4.80
C ALA A 193 -19.37 -11.40 -4.41
N PHE A 194 -18.99 -10.12 -4.61
CA PHE A 194 -19.87 -8.99 -4.30
C PHE A 194 -21.02 -8.91 -5.31
N ASP A 195 -22.24 -8.83 -4.78
CA ASP A 195 -23.40 -8.43 -5.54
C ASP A 195 -23.25 -6.96 -5.95
N LYS A 196 -23.07 -6.74 -7.27
CA LYS A 196 -22.86 -5.42 -7.85
C LYS A 196 -24.03 -4.46 -7.61
N SER A 197 -25.22 -4.94 -7.27
CA SER A 197 -26.36 -4.10 -6.90
C SER A 197 -26.24 -3.49 -5.50
N GLN A 198 -25.44 -4.09 -4.61
CA GLN A 198 -25.23 -3.65 -3.22
C GLN A 198 -24.08 -2.63 -3.09
N ILE A 199 -23.31 -2.43 -4.16
CA ILE A 199 -22.16 -1.52 -4.23
C ILE A 199 -22.38 -0.32 -5.16
N LYS A 200 -23.60 -0.17 -5.70
CA LYS A 200 -24.03 1.03 -6.44
C LYS A 200 -24.53 2.13 -5.52
#